data_AF-A0A3Q2YA23-F1
#
_entry.id   AF-A0A3Q2YA23-F1
#
_cell.length_a   1.000
_cell.length_b   1.000
_cell.length_c   1.000
_cell.angle_alpha   90.00
_cell.angle_beta   90.00
_cell.angle_gamma   90.00
#
_symmetry.space_group_name_H-M   'P 1'
#
loop_
_entity.id
_entity.type
_entity.pdbx_description
1 polymer ?
#
loop_
_entity_poly.entity_id
_entity_poly.type
_entity_poly.pdbx_seq_one_letter_code
_entity_poly.pdbx_strand_id
1 'polypeptide(L)'
;AKMSPPLFDFIEAKDKLTESTKQALGDKSSKAIIQAFHHIPGNETEKKTTLDQAFRGVLGEQIVSHASSCEDYLSLIYMSIDAVTEGICSATTPFVLLGDVLDSLPLDQCDNIFTFVEKNVSTWKSNSFYTAGKNYLLRMCNDLLRRLSKSQNTVFCGRIQLFLARLFPLSEKSGLNLQSQFNLDNITVFNKNEDESTFGLKHTGEKEDGMEVEEGEMGEEEAPASCSIPIDYNLYRKFWTLQDYFRNPVQCYDKVSWMTFLKYSDETLAVFKSFKLDDMQASKRKLEELRASGGEHVYFAKFLTSEKVTSDIH
;
A
#
# COMPACT_ATOMS: atom_id res chain seq x y z
N ALA A 1 5.37 60.63 19.33
CA ALA A 1 6.15 59.37 19.19
C ALA A 1 5.23 58.33 18.57
N LYS A 2 5.50 57.88 17.34
CA LYS A 2 4.82 56.71 16.78
C LYS A 2 5.34 55.51 17.56
N MET A 3 4.52 54.90 18.41
CA MET A 3 4.86 53.62 19.03
C MET A 3 5.13 52.63 17.90
N SER A 4 6.36 52.11 17.87
CA SER A 4 6.72 50.95 17.05
C SER A 4 5.68 49.85 17.31
N PRO A 5 5.15 49.18 16.28
CA PRO A 5 4.30 48.02 16.53
C PRO A 5 5.09 47.01 17.39
N PRO A 6 4.43 46.34 18.35
CA PRO A 6 5.11 45.38 19.22
C PRO A 6 5.80 44.34 18.33
N LEU A 7 7.11 44.17 18.52
CA LEU A 7 7.90 43.14 17.85
C LEU A 7 7.29 41.79 18.20
N PHE A 8 6.94 41.01 17.19
CA PHE A 8 6.42 39.66 17.37
C PHE A 8 7.55 38.75 17.88
N ASP A 9 7.47 38.31 19.14
CA ASP A 9 8.37 37.30 19.68
C ASP A 9 7.85 35.91 19.30
N PHE A 10 8.47 35.33 18.26
CA PHE A 10 8.10 34.00 17.76
C PHE A 10 8.30 32.91 18.82
N ILE A 11 9.35 33.00 19.65
CA ILE A 11 9.68 31.93 20.61
C ILE A 11 8.65 31.94 21.74
N GLU A 12 8.40 33.11 22.33
CA GLU A 12 7.40 33.25 23.40
C GLU A 12 5.99 32.88 22.92
N ALA A 13 5.62 33.29 21.70
CA ALA A 13 4.33 32.95 21.11
C ALA A 13 4.21 31.44 20.84
N LYS A 14 5.27 30.80 20.33
CA LYS A 14 5.30 29.36 20.06
C LYS A 14 5.19 28.56 21.36
N ASP A 15 5.89 28.95 22.42
CA ASP A 15 5.89 28.22 23.69
C ASP A 15 4.50 28.29 24.35
N LYS A 16 3.87 29.47 24.37
CA LYS A 16 2.48 29.62 24.86
C LYS A 16 1.47 28.81 24.05
N LEU A 17 1.59 28.79 22.72
CA LEU A 17 0.72 27.97 21.87
C LEU A 17 0.97 26.49 22.09
N THR A 18 2.22 26.08 22.29
CA THR A 18 2.60 24.69 22.56
C THR A 18 1.99 24.20 23.88
N GLU A 19 2.07 25.01 24.95
CA GLU A 19 1.41 24.71 26.23
C GLU A 19 -0.12 24.63 26.06
N SER A 20 -0.71 25.57 25.32
CA SER A 20 -2.15 25.57 25.04
C SER A 20 -2.59 24.35 24.24
N THR A 21 -1.78 23.89 23.28
CA THR A 21 -2.03 22.67 22.50
C THR A 21 -1.90 21.42 23.37
N LYS A 22 -0.93 21.36 24.29
CA LYS A 22 -0.80 20.27 25.27
C LYS A 22 -1.99 20.21 26.22
N GLN A 23 -2.45 21.37 26.71
CA GLN A 23 -3.64 21.46 27.55
C GLN A 23 -4.90 21.01 26.78
N ALA A 24 -5.05 21.49 25.53
CA ALA A 24 -6.17 21.13 24.66
C ALA A 24 -6.23 19.62 24.36
N LEU A 25 -5.07 18.95 24.30
CA LEU A 25 -5.00 17.51 24.15
C LEU A 25 -5.52 16.77 25.39
N GLY A 26 -5.17 17.23 26.59
CA GLY A 26 -5.68 16.68 27.85
C GLY A 26 -7.19 16.88 28.01
N ASP A 27 -7.68 18.06 27.65
CA ASP A 27 -9.10 18.44 27.76
C ASP A 27 -9.95 18.00 26.54
N LYS A 28 -9.32 17.44 25.51
CA LYS A 28 -9.90 17.12 24.18
C LYS A 28 -10.75 18.27 23.60
N SER A 29 -10.28 19.51 23.75
CA SER A 29 -11.03 20.70 23.32
C SER A 29 -10.15 21.75 22.66
N SER A 30 -10.56 22.21 21.47
CA SER A 30 -9.89 23.27 20.70
C SER A 30 -10.05 24.68 21.30
N LYS A 31 -10.90 24.86 22.33
CA LYS A 31 -11.20 26.17 22.92
C LYS A 31 -9.98 26.88 23.52
N ALA A 32 -9.09 26.13 24.18
CA ALA A 32 -7.88 26.69 24.78
C ALA A 32 -6.94 27.26 23.72
N ILE A 33 -6.79 26.57 22.59
CA ILE A 33 -5.96 27.00 21.44
C ILE A 33 -6.52 28.28 20.83
N ILE A 34 -7.84 28.35 20.62
CA ILE A 34 -8.51 29.53 20.04
C ILE A 34 -8.31 30.76 20.95
N GLN A 35 -8.51 30.61 22.25
CA GLN A 35 -8.30 31.71 23.20
C GLN A 35 -6.85 32.19 23.20
N ALA A 36 -5.88 31.27 23.23
CA ALA A 36 -4.47 31.60 23.18
C ALA A 36 -4.08 32.34 21.88
N PHE A 37 -4.60 31.89 20.74
CA PHE A 37 -4.35 32.50 19.43
C PHE A 37 -4.79 33.98 19.35
N HIS A 38 -5.94 34.31 19.94
CA HIS A 38 -6.45 35.68 19.97
C HIS A 38 -5.65 36.60 20.90
N HIS A 39 -5.07 36.08 21.98
CA HIS A 39 -4.30 36.87 22.96
C HIS A 39 -2.88 37.19 22.51
N ILE A 40 -2.34 36.47 21.52
CA ILE A 40 -0.98 36.70 21.02
C ILE A 40 -0.97 37.99 20.17
N PRO A 41 0.01 38.90 20.32
CA PRO A 41 0.20 40.03 19.41
C PRO A 41 0.80 39.56 18.07
N GLY A 42 0.64 40.30 16.97
CA GLY A 42 1.30 39.99 15.68
C GLY A 42 0.36 39.89 14.49
N ASN A 43 0.92 39.69 13.30
CA ASN A 43 0.14 39.52 12.07
C ASN A 43 -0.54 38.14 12.03
N GLU A 44 -1.72 38.03 11.41
CA GLU A 44 -2.44 36.75 11.31
C GLU A 44 -1.60 35.64 10.66
N THR A 45 -0.82 35.97 9.63
CA THR A 45 0.04 34.99 8.96
C THR A 45 1.11 34.44 9.89
N GLU A 46 1.75 35.31 10.68
CA GLU A 46 2.80 34.93 11.63
C GLU A 46 2.21 34.05 12.74
N LYS A 47 1.05 34.42 13.27
CA LYS A 47 0.32 33.62 14.26
C LYS A 47 -0.05 32.24 13.72
N LYS A 48 -0.59 32.17 12.50
CA LYS A 48 -0.94 30.90 11.82
C LYS A 48 0.28 30.00 11.68
N THR A 49 1.39 30.53 11.16
CA THR A 49 2.63 29.76 11.02
C THR A 49 3.19 29.32 12.36
N THR A 50 3.07 30.13 13.40
CA THR A 50 3.50 29.78 14.76
C THR A 50 2.65 28.66 15.34
N LEU A 51 1.33 28.71 15.13
CA LEU A 51 0.43 27.63 15.54
C LEU A 51 0.69 26.33 14.75
N ASP A 52 0.93 26.43 13.44
CA ASP A 52 1.30 25.28 12.61
C ASP A 52 2.55 24.59 13.15
N GLN A 53 3.54 25.37 13.60
CA GLN A 53 4.76 24.84 14.23
C GLN A 53 4.52 24.31 15.64
N ALA A 54 3.64 24.92 16.43
CA ALA A 54 3.27 24.39 17.74
C ALA A 54 2.63 22.99 17.61
N PHE A 55 1.71 22.81 16.67
CA PHE A 55 1.13 21.50 16.38
C PHE A 55 2.17 20.45 15.99
N ARG A 56 3.11 20.80 15.09
CA ARG A 56 4.21 19.90 14.70
C ARG A 56 5.16 19.60 15.85
N GLY A 57 5.46 20.59 16.68
CA GLY A 57 6.32 20.42 17.86
C GLY A 57 5.73 19.44 18.86
N VAL A 58 4.44 19.61 19.20
CA VAL A 58 3.71 18.68 20.07
C VAL A 58 3.66 17.29 19.46
N LEU A 59 3.38 17.18 18.16
CA LEU A 59 3.38 15.89 17.47
C LEU A 59 4.75 15.21 17.53
N GLY A 60 5.83 15.95 17.28
CA GLY A 60 7.19 15.43 17.32
C GLY A 60 7.56 14.91 18.71
N GLU A 61 7.21 15.62 19.77
CA GLU A 61 7.41 15.15 21.15
C GLU A 61 6.62 13.86 21.46
N GLN A 62 5.39 13.74 20.96
CA GLN A 62 4.59 12.52 21.11
C GLN A 62 5.20 11.32 20.37
N ILE A 63 5.66 11.54 19.14
CA ILE A 63 6.31 10.49 18.34
C ILE A 63 7.58 10.01 19.03
N VAL A 64 8.44 10.93 19.49
CA VAL A 64 9.72 10.60 20.13
C VAL A 64 9.54 9.94 21.49
N SER A 65 8.55 10.38 22.28
CA SER A 65 8.32 9.81 23.60
C SER A 65 7.77 8.37 23.55
N HIS A 66 7.29 7.90 22.38
CA HIS A 66 6.64 6.59 22.17
C HIS A 66 5.53 6.26 23.19
N ALA A 67 5.07 7.26 23.95
CA ALA A 67 4.11 7.09 25.04
C ALA A 67 2.67 7.32 24.57
N SER A 68 2.49 7.89 23.38
CA SER A 68 1.20 8.27 22.84
C SER A 68 0.54 7.12 22.07
N SER A 69 -0.75 6.93 22.32
CA SER A 69 -1.60 5.99 21.62
C SER A 69 -1.98 6.53 20.24
N CYS A 70 -2.45 5.65 19.33
CA CYS A 70 -3.01 6.10 18.05
C CYS A 70 -4.12 7.15 18.22
N GLU A 71 -4.89 7.07 19.31
CA GLU A 71 -5.97 8.01 19.61
C GLU A 71 -5.47 9.43 19.90
N ASP A 72 -4.28 9.57 20.49
CA ASP A 72 -3.70 10.87 20.83
C ASP A 72 -3.26 11.61 19.55
N TYR A 73 -2.61 10.90 18.61
CA TYR A 73 -2.26 11.44 17.30
C TYR A 73 -3.52 11.87 16.53
N LEU A 74 -4.55 11.03 16.53
CA LEU A 74 -5.82 11.35 15.87
C LEU A 74 -6.53 12.54 16.52
N SER A 75 -6.48 12.65 17.84
CA SER A 75 -7.04 13.79 18.59
C SER A 75 -6.32 15.10 18.21
N LEU A 76 -5.00 15.07 18.08
CA LEU A 76 -4.22 16.22 17.62
C LEU A 76 -4.58 16.63 16.19
N ILE A 77 -4.75 15.65 15.30
CA ILE A 77 -5.19 15.90 13.91
C ILE A 77 -6.62 16.47 13.89
N TYR A 78 -7.56 15.94 14.68
CA TYR A 78 -8.91 16.50 14.80
C TYR A 78 -8.87 17.97 15.26
N MET A 79 -8.07 18.30 16.28
CA MET A 79 -7.91 19.68 16.74
C MET A 79 -7.31 20.59 15.65
N SER A 80 -6.40 20.06 14.82
CA SER A 80 -5.87 20.84 13.69
C SER A 80 -6.94 21.10 12.61
N ILE A 81 -7.86 20.15 12.38
CA ILE A 81 -8.99 20.35 11.47
C ILE A 81 -9.93 21.43 12.03
N ASP A 82 -10.28 21.35 13.31
CA ASP A 82 -11.11 22.36 13.98
C ASP A 82 -10.45 23.75 13.90
N ALA A 83 -9.15 23.83 14.17
CA ALA A 83 -8.39 25.08 14.08
C ALA A 83 -8.39 25.67 12.66
N VAL A 84 -8.42 24.84 11.61
CA VAL A 84 -8.61 25.32 10.24
C VAL A 84 -10.04 25.80 9.99
N THR A 85 -11.05 25.10 10.53
CA THR A 85 -12.45 25.53 10.38
C THR A 85 -12.74 26.86 11.06
N GLU A 86 -12.09 27.14 12.18
CA GLU A 86 -12.12 28.42 12.90
C GLU A 86 -11.23 29.50 12.24
N GLY A 87 -10.46 29.13 11.20
CA GLY A 87 -9.64 30.07 10.43
C GLY A 87 -8.33 30.50 11.10
N ILE A 88 -7.93 29.83 12.19
CA ILE A 88 -6.73 30.15 12.98
C ILE A 88 -5.49 29.34 12.55
N CYS A 89 -5.64 28.34 11.68
CA CYS A 89 -4.58 27.43 11.22
C CYS A 89 -4.56 27.31 9.68
N SER A 90 -3.41 26.94 9.11
CA SER A 90 -3.31 26.74 7.66
C SER A 90 -4.04 25.47 7.21
N ALA A 91 -4.76 25.56 6.08
CA ALA A 91 -5.47 24.41 5.50
C ALA A 91 -4.57 23.22 5.12
N THR A 92 -3.25 23.45 5.02
CA THR A 92 -2.26 22.39 4.76
C THR A 92 -1.87 21.61 6.02
N THR A 93 -2.01 22.20 7.21
CA THR A 93 -1.45 21.67 8.46
C THR A 93 -1.95 20.27 8.82
N PRO A 94 -3.27 19.97 8.78
CA PRO A 94 -3.76 18.62 9.08
C PRO A 94 -3.16 17.56 8.17
N PHE A 95 -2.94 17.88 6.88
CA PHE A 95 -2.36 16.95 5.92
C PHE A 95 -0.90 16.67 6.18
N VAL A 96 -0.13 17.68 6.60
CA VAL A 96 1.28 17.43 6.90
C VAL A 96 1.42 16.68 8.22
N LEU A 97 0.64 17.00 9.25
CA LEU A 97 0.62 16.22 10.49
C LEU A 97 0.26 14.76 10.22
N LEU A 98 -0.76 14.50 9.41
CA LEU A 98 -1.14 13.15 9.01
C LEU A 98 -0.01 12.43 8.26
N GLY A 99 0.72 13.13 7.38
CA GLY A 99 1.87 12.58 6.67
C GLY A 99 3.01 12.22 7.62
N ASP A 100 3.39 13.15 8.48
CA ASP A 100 4.46 12.98 9.47
C ASP A 100 4.14 11.81 10.41
N VAL A 101 2.87 11.65 10.83
CA VAL A 101 2.39 10.51 11.61
C VAL A 101 2.51 9.20 10.82
N LEU A 102 1.99 9.15 9.60
CA LEU A 102 1.99 7.92 8.80
C LEU A 102 3.42 7.47 8.49
N ASP A 103 4.33 8.40 8.19
CA ASP A 103 5.73 8.10 7.90
C ASP A 103 6.53 7.64 9.13
N SER A 104 6.14 8.09 10.32
CA SER A 104 6.84 7.76 11.58
C SER A 104 6.35 6.46 12.24
N LEU A 105 5.23 5.88 11.80
CA LEU A 105 4.61 4.72 12.44
C LEU A 105 4.79 3.41 11.65
N PRO A 106 4.80 2.25 12.34
CA PRO A 106 4.74 0.94 11.70
C PRO A 106 3.41 0.71 10.95
N LEU A 107 3.43 -0.22 9.98
CA LEU A 107 2.31 -0.49 9.07
C LEU A 107 0.99 -0.85 9.79
N ASP A 108 1.06 -1.58 10.90
CA ASP A 108 -0.13 -1.99 11.66
C ASP A 108 -0.89 -0.79 12.23
N GLN A 109 -0.16 0.24 12.70
CA GLN A 109 -0.78 1.47 13.19
C GLN A 109 -1.24 2.38 12.03
N CYS A 110 -0.53 2.36 10.91
CA CYS A 110 -0.95 3.08 9.71
C CYS A 110 -2.34 2.65 9.24
N ASP A 111 -2.71 1.38 9.37
CA ASP A 111 -4.04 0.88 8.98
C ASP A 111 -5.17 1.51 9.84
N ASN A 112 -4.97 1.56 11.16
CA ASN A 112 -5.90 2.21 12.08
C ASN A 112 -6.08 3.70 11.76
N ILE A 113 -4.98 4.40 11.46
CA ILE A 113 -5.02 5.81 11.10
C ILE A 113 -5.65 6.03 9.73
N PHE A 114 -5.38 5.14 8.76
CA PHE A 114 -6.00 5.21 7.45
C PHE A 114 -7.52 5.04 7.51
N THR A 115 -8.03 4.21 8.44
CA THR A 115 -9.46 4.09 8.71
C THR A 115 -10.08 5.43 9.14
N PHE A 116 -9.36 6.26 9.89
CA PHE A 116 -9.79 7.64 10.18
C PHE A 116 -9.80 8.51 8.92
N VAL A 117 -8.80 8.37 8.03
CA VAL A 117 -8.75 9.12 6.76
C VAL A 117 -9.94 8.78 5.88
N GLU A 118 -10.31 7.49 5.78
CA GLU A 118 -11.47 7.00 5.04
C GLU A 118 -12.80 7.53 5.58
N LYS A 119 -12.96 7.60 6.91
CA LYS A 119 -14.17 8.14 7.54
C LYS A 119 -14.35 9.63 7.25
N ASN A 120 -13.26 10.39 7.16
CA ASN A 120 -13.28 11.84 6.99
C ASN A 120 -13.24 12.33 5.53
N VAL A 121 -13.53 11.46 4.54
CA VAL A 121 -13.55 11.80 3.10
C VAL A 121 -14.39 13.05 2.79
N SER A 122 -15.53 13.24 3.46
CA SER A 122 -16.39 14.42 3.27
C SER A 122 -15.68 15.72 3.63
N THR A 123 -14.89 15.71 4.70
CA THR A 123 -14.09 16.86 5.16
C THR A 123 -12.99 17.17 4.14
N TRP A 124 -12.27 16.15 3.68
CA TRP A 124 -11.19 16.31 2.69
C TRP A 124 -11.68 16.79 1.32
N LYS A 125 -12.92 16.47 0.95
CA LYS A 125 -13.57 16.92 -0.30
C LYS A 125 -14.16 18.33 -0.22
N SER A 126 -14.25 18.91 0.97
CA SER A 126 -14.76 20.27 1.10
C SER A 126 -13.82 21.28 0.45
N ASN A 127 -14.38 22.41 -0.03
CA ASN A 127 -13.61 23.41 -0.78
C ASN A 127 -12.42 23.98 0.01
N SER A 128 -12.53 24.10 1.33
CA SER A 128 -11.49 24.61 2.22
C SER A 128 -10.25 23.72 2.25
N PHE A 129 -10.43 22.41 2.07
CA PHE A 129 -9.37 21.41 2.24
C PHE A 129 -8.91 20.78 0.91
N TYR A 130 -9.81 20.62 -0.07
CA TYR A 130 -9.52 19.85 -1.28
C TYR A 130 -8.36 20.43 -2.09
N THR A 131 -8.39 21.73 -2.41
CA THR A 131 -7.36 22.37 -3.24
C THR A 131 -5.99 22.36 -2.56
N ALA A 132 -5.96 22.59 -1.25
CA ALA A 132 -4.72 22.62 -0.46
C ALA A 132 -4.17 21.21 -0.18
N GLY A 133 -5.05 20.22 0.01
CA GLY A 133 -4.72 18.90 0.56
C GLY A 133 -4.53 17.78 -0.45
N LYS A 134 -5.13 17.89 -1.65
CA LYS A 134 -5.20 16.77 -2.59
C LYS A 134 -3.84 16.16 -2.97
N ASN A 135 -2.81 17.01 -3.15
CA ASN A 135 -1.47 16.55 -3.48
C ASN A 135 -0.76 15.88 -2.30
N TYR A 136 -1.07 16.30 -1.06
CA TYR A 136 -0.57 15.66 0.15
C TYR A 136 -1.20 14.28 0.31
N LEU A 137 -2.52 14.16 0.14
CA LEU A 137 -3.23 12.88 0.18
C LEU A 137 -2.68 11.91 -0.88
N LEU A 138 -2.46 12.38 -2.11
CA LEU A 138 -1.86 11.56 -3.16
C LEU A 138 -0.47 11.08 -2.79
N ARG A 139 0.38 11.98 -2.25
CA ARG A 139 1.74 11.64 -1.82
C ARG A 139 1.73 10.59 -0.71
N MET A 140 0.97 10.83 0.37
CA MET A 140 0.85 9.89 1.49
C MET A 140 0.36 8.51 1.04
N CYS A 141 -0.65 8.46 0.16
CA CYS A 141 -1.15 7.19 -0.36
C CYS A 141 -0.08 6.46 -1.19
N ASN A 142 0.66 7.17 -2.04
CA ASN A 142 1.73 6.58 -2.84
C ASN A 142 2.91 6.11 -1.98
N ASP A 143 3.27 6.85 -0.93
CA ASP A 143 4.32 6.47 0.00
C ASP A 143 3.91 5.23 0.83
N LEU A 144 2.65 5.14 1.27
CA LEU A 144 2.10 3.92 1.86
C LEU A 144 2.16 2.75 0.87
N LEU A 145 1.69 2.92 -0.37
CA LEU A 145 1.73 1.88 -1.40
C LEU A 145 3.17 1.38 -1.70
N ARG A 146 4.18 2.26 -1.57
CA ARG A 146 5.60 1.88 -1.72
C ARG A 146 6.14 1.11 -0.51
N ARG A 147 5.66 1.43 0.71
CA ARG A 147 6.05 0.75 1.96
C ARG A 147 5.37 -0.61 2.15
N LEU A 148 4.18 -0.79 1.56
CA LEU A 148 3.42 -2.03 1.70
C LEU A 148 4.01 -3.16 0.87
N SER A 149 4.12 -4.33 1.50
CA SER A 149 4.42 -5.57 0.78
C SER A 149 3.27 -5.93 -0.15
N LYS A 150 3.60 -6.18 -1.43
CA LYS A 150 2.63 -6.59 -2.47
C LYS A 150 2.07 -8.00 -2.27
N SER A 151 2.57 -8.79 -1.31
CA SER A 151 2.14 -10.17 -1.06
C SER A 151 1.23 -10.34 0.16
N GLN A 152 1.50 -9.61 1.26
CA GLN A 152 0.76 -9.76 2.52
C GLN A 152 -0.32 -8.70 2.71
N ASN A 153 -0.07 -7.45 2.31
CA ASN A 153 -0.96 -6.31 2.61
C ASN A 153 -1.86 -5.93 1.43
N THR A 154 -2.38 -6.93 0.71
CA THR A 154 -3.19 -6.72 -0.51
C THR A 154 -4.52 -6.03 -0.19
N VAL A 155 -5.16 -6.37 0.94
CA VAL A 155 -6.42 -5.75 1.38
C VAL A 155 -6.23 -4.26 1.68
N PHE A 156 -5.17 -3.91 2.43
CA PHE A 156 -4.88 -2.52 2.77
C PHE A 156 -4.49 -1.70 1.53
N CYS A 157 -3.68 -2.27 0.63
CA CYS A 157 -3.38 -1.69 -0.69
C CYS A 157 -4.67 -1.39 -1.49
N GLY A 158 -5.61 -2.34 -1.53
CA GLY A 158 -6.90 -2.17 -2.20
C GLY A 158 -7.75 -1.06 -1.58
N ARG A 159 -7.78 -0.94 -0.24
CA ARG A 159 -8.44 0.16 0.47
C ARG A 159 -7.87 1.52 0.11
N ILE A 160 -6.54 1.64 0.05
CA ILE A 160 -5.88 2.88 -0.38
C ILE A 160 -6.28 3.25 -1.81
N GLN A 161 -6.29 2.29 -2.74
CA GLN A 161 -6.69 2.53 -4.13
C GLN A 161 -8.17 2.93 -4.24
N LEU A 162 -9.07 2.30 -3.48
CA LEU A 162 -10.49 2.66 -3.42
C LEU A 162 -10.68 4.06 -2.84
N PHE A 163 -9.91 4.43 -1.82
CA PHE A 163 -9.91 5.78 -1.27
C PHE A 163 -9.48 6.81 -2.31
N LEU A 164 -8.38 6.56 -3.04
CA LEU A 164 -7.91 7.45 -4.11
C LEU A 164 -8.95 7.62 -5.22
N ALA A 165 -9.58 6.51 -5.66
CA ALA A 165 -10.64 6.53 -6.65
C ALA A 165 -11.89 7.29 -6.17
N ARG A 166 -12.17 7.24 -4.85
CA ARG A 166 -13.28 8.00 -4.24
C ARG A 166 -12.92 9.47 -4.08
N LEU A 167 -11.68 9.81 -3.75
CA LEU A 167 -11.22 11.17 -3.49
C LEU A 167 -11.18 12.00 -4.78
N PHE A 168 -10.63 11.43 -5.85
CA PHE A 168 -10.38 12.14 -7.10
C PHE A 168 -11.53 11.99 -8.10
N PRO A 169 -12.04 13.09 -8.67
CA PRO A 169 -12.96 13.03 -9.80
C PRO A 169 -12.30 12.32 -10.99
N LEU A 170 -13.10 11.59 -11.79
CA LEU A 170 -12.62 10.89 -12.99
C LEU A 170 -11.95 11.80 -14.03
N SER A 171 -12.19 13.12 -13.96
CA SER A 171 -11.59 14.12 -14.82
C SER A 171 -10.21 14.62 -14.35
N GLU A 172 -9.73 14.19 -13.18
CA GLU A 172 -8.43 14.64 -12.69
C GLU A 172 -7.28 13.93 -13.41
N LYS A 173 -6.30 14.72 -13.87
CA LYS A 173 -5.12 14.23 -14.59
C LYS A 173 -4.34 13.14 -13.86
N SER A 174 -4.37 13.11 -12.53
CA SER A 174 -3.69 12.11 -11.68
C SER A 174 -4.23 10.69 -11.88
N GLY A 175 -5.51 10.55 -12.21
CA GLY A 175 -6.19 9.28 -12.45
C GLY A 175 -6.24 8.87 -13.92
N LEU A 176 -5.63 9.65 -14.81
CA LEU A 176 -5.66 9.40 -16.26
C LEU A 176 -4.31 8.85 -16.74
N ASN A 177 -4.36 7.73 -17.46
CA ASN A 177 -3.20 7.22 -18.19
C ASN A 177 -3.01 8.00 -19.51
N LEU A 178 -2.67 9.28 -19.42
CA LEU A 178 -2.53 10.18 -20.57
C LEU A 178 -1.49 9.71 -21.59
N GLN A 179 -0.46 9.02 -21.11
CA GLN A 179 0.61 8.49 -21.95
C GLN A 179 0.26 7.11 -22.56
N SER A 180 -0.88 6.54 -22.17
CA SER A 180 -1.35 5.21 -22.59
C SER A 180 -0.29 4.12 -22.43
N GLN A 181 0.53 4.22 -21.38
CA GLN A 181 1.57 3.24 -21.10
C GLN A 181 0.95 1.96 -20.51
N PHE A 182 1.46 0.82 -20.93
CA PHE A 182 1.11 -0.48 -20.34
C PHE A 182 1.85 -0.67 -19.02
N ASN A 183 1.18 -1.27 -18.03
CA ASN A 183 1.83 -1.66 -16.78
C ASN A 183 2.66 -2.93 -17.01
N LEU A 184 3.98 -2.75 -17.13
CA LEU A 184 4.91 -3.85 -17.34
C LEU A 184 5.45 -4.44 -16.03
N ASP A 185 5.05 -3.96 -14.85
CA ASP A 185 5.66 -4.41 -13.58
C ASP A 185 5.22 -5.82 -13.15
N ASN A 186 4.11 -6.32 -13.69
CA ASN A 186 3.60 -7.66 -13.43
C ASN A 186 4.37 -8.74 -14.21
N ILE A 187 5.66 -8.88 -13.90
CA ILE A 187 6.53 -9.90 -14.49
C ILE A 187 6.12 -11.26 -13.95
N THR A 188 5.79 -12.17 -14.85
CA THR A 188 5.59 -13.58 -14.52
C THR A 188 6.94 -14.28 -14.62
N VAL A 189 7.49 -14.71 -13.49
CA VAL A 189 8.78 -15.43 -13.43
C VAL A 189 8.50 -16.92 -13.62
N PHE A 190 9.10 -17.51 -14.63
CA PHE A 190 8.99 -18.92 -14.98
C PHE A 190 10.35 -19.45 -15.46
N ASN A 191 10.55 -20.77 -15.41
CA ASN A 191 11.81 -21.37 -15.83
C ASN A 191 11.96 -21.32 -17.37
N LYS A 192 13.07 -20.72 -17.83
CA LYS A 192 13.42 -20.60 -19.25
C LYS A 192 14.59 -21.52 -19.66
N ASN A 193 15.25 -22.17 -18.71
CA ASN A 193 16.47 -22.95 -18.98
C ASN A 193 16.09 -24.25 -19.71
N GLU A 194 16.80 -24.55 -20.79
CA GLU A 194 16.56 -25.76 -21.60
C GLU A 194 17.00 -27.04 -20.89
N ASP A 195 18.06 -26.96 -20.07
CA ASP A 195 18.82 -28.10 -19.55
C ASP A 195 18.77 -28.30 -18.03
N GLU A 196 18.20 -27.37 -17.26
CA GLU A 196 18.09 -27.48 -15.80
C GLU A 196 16.63 -27.46 -15.35
N SER A 197 16.13 -28.65 -15.01
CA SER A 197 14.96 -28.77 -14.16
C SER A 197 15.33 -28.29 -12.76
N THR A 198 14.55 -27.38 -12.16
CA THR A 198 14.68 -27.08 -10.72
C THR A 198 14.13 -28.22 -9.84
N PHE A 199 13.74 -29.35 -10.45
CA PHE A 199 13.35 -30.55 -9.74
C PHE A 199 14.61 -31.35 -9.31
N GLY A 200 14.98 -31.20 -8.04
CA GLY A 200 16.04 -32.00 -7.41
C GLY A 200 17.27 -31.22 -6.92
N LEU A 201 17.39 -29.93 -7.22
CA LEU A 201 18.40 -29.08 -6.59
C LEU A 201 17.92 -28.70 -5.19
N LYS A 202 18.46 -29.39 -4.18
CA LYS A 202 18.43 -28.95 -2.79
C LYS A 202 18.84 -27.48 -2.77
N HIS A 203 18.00 -26.63 -2.16
CA HIS A 203 18.41 -25.32 -1.70
C HIS A 203 19.65 -25.50 -0.82
N THR A 204 20.86 -25.29 -1.36
CA THR A 204 21.97 -24.85 -0.53
C THR A 204 21.67 -23.39 -0.22
N GLY A 205 21.09 -23.20 0.96
CA GLY A 205 20.73 -21.90 1.49
C GLY A 205 21.88 -20.92 1.42
N GLU A 206 21.51 -19.68 1.12
CA GLU A 206 22.26 -18.51 1.53
C GLU A 206 22.55 -18.64 3.03
N LYS A 207 23.82 -18.44 3.39
CA LYS A 207 24.30 -18.50 4.76
C LYS A 207 23.62 -17.40 5.59
N GLU A 208 22.69 -17.78 6.45
CA GLU A 208 22.46 -17.07 7.71
C GLU A 208 22.91 -17.97 8.86
N ASP A 209 23.74 -17.37 9.71
CA ASP A 209 24.57 -17.96 10.74
C ASP A 209 23.78 -18.16 12.04
N GLY A 210 23.99 -19.30 12.72
CA GLY A 210 23.62 -19.51 14.13
C GLY A 210 22.39 -20.37 14.42
N MET A 211 22.60 -21.68 14.64
CA MET A 211 22.58 -22.33 15.97
C MET A 211 22.48 -23.86 15.81
N GLU A 212 23.51 -24.56 16.27
CA GLU A 212 23.67 -26.02 16.26
C GLU A 212 22.75 -26.69 17.30
N VAL A 213 22.02 -27.74 16.91
CA VAL A 213 21.55 -28.78 17.85
C VAL A 213 21.58 -30.16 17.17
N GLU A 214 22.03 -31.12 17.96
CA GLU A 214 22.61 -32.44 17.69
C GLU A 214 21.78 -33.47 16.90
N GLU A 215 22.57 -34.40 16.33
CA GLU A 215 22.26 -35.65 15.67
C GLU A 215 21.27 -36.55 16.43
N GLY A 216 20.37 -37.19 15.68
CA GLY A 216 19.66 -38.38 16.08
C GLY A 216 19.56 -39.33 14.89
N GLU A 217 20.40 -40.36 14.89
CA GLU A 217 20.37 -41.49 13.96
C GLU A 217 19.00 -42.19 13.98
N MET A 218 18.40 -42.38 12.81
CA MET A 218 17.60 -43.58 12.54
C MET A 218 17.55 -43.87 11.05
N GLY A 219 18.23 -44.96 10.66
CA GLY A 219 17.59 -46.09 9.98
C GLY A 219 17.05 -45.88 8.56
N GLU A 220 17.82 -46.42 7.63
CA GLU A 220 17.39 -47.17 6.44
C GLU A 220 16.86 -46.40 5.22
N GLU A 221 17.59 -46.63 4.14
CA GLU A 221 17.38 -46.20 2.77
C GLU A 221 16.04 -46.72 2.22
N GLU A 222 15.00 -45.89 2.23
CA GLU A 222 13.95 -45.97 1.23
C GLU A 222 14.09 -44.79 0.27
N ALA A 223 14.56 -45.11 -0.94
CA ALA A 223 14.61 -44.18 -2.06
C ALA A 223 13.28 -43.43 -2.17
N PRO A 224 13.25 -42.08 -2.18
CA PRO A 224 12.00 -41.37 -2.31
C PRO A 224 11.42 -41.72 -3.68
N ALA A 225 10.26 -42.36 -3.68
CA ALA A 225 9.51 -42.67 -4.87
C ALA A 225 9.49 -41.44 -5.78
N SER A 226 10.17 -41.56 -6.91
CA SER A 226 10.15 -40.55 -7.96
C SER A 226 8.72 -40.48 -8.48
N CYS A 227 7.90 -39.57 -7.93
CA CYS A 227 6.75 -39.04 -8.64
C CYS A 227 7.27 -38.19 -9.81
N SER A 228 7.92 -38.83 -10.77
CA SER A 228 8.28 -38.25 -12.05
C SER A 228 7.06 -38.34 -12.95
N ILE A 229 6.06 -37.51 -12.67
CA ILE A 229 4.99 -37.24 -13.63
C ILE A 229 5.69 -36.65 -14.87
N PRO A 230 5.47 -37.17 -16.08
CA PRO A 230 6.12 -36.65 -17.28
C PRO A 230 5.62 -35.23 -17.53
N ILE A 231 6.45 -34.24 -17.21
CA ILE A 231 6.13 -32.83 -17.44
C ILE A 231 6.42 -32.50 -18.90
N ASP A 232 5.42 -32.04 -19.64
CA ASP A 232 5.64 -31.43 -20.96
C ASP A 232 6.23 -30.03 -20.78
N TYR A 233 7.55 -29.99 -20.63
CA TYR A 233 8.32 -28.75 -20.51
C TYR A 233 8.19 -27.86 -21.75
N ASN A 234 7.87 -28.42 -22.92
CA ASN A 234 7.71 -27.66 -24.15
C ASN A 234 6.40 -26.86 -24.13
N LEU A 235 5.30 -27.48 -23.69
CA LEU A 235 4.03 -26.79 -23.46
C LEU A 235 4.15 -25.73 -22.35
N TYR A 236 4.80 -26.05 -21.23
CA TYR A 236 5.02 -25.11 -20.12
C TYR A 236 5.72 -23.82 -20.61
N ARG A 237 6.84 -23.96 -21.35
CA ARG A 237 7.60 -22.81 -21.84
C ARG A 237 6.81 -21.99 -22.86
N LYS A 238 6.13 -22.65 -23.80
CA LYS A 238 5.28 -21.95 -24.80
C LYS A 238 4.17 -21.17 -24.12
N PHE A 239 3.48 -21.79 -23.16
CA PHE A 239 2.39 -21.17 -22.41
C PHE A 239 2.85 -19.94 -21.61
N TRP A 240 3.94 -20.05 -20.83
CA TRP A 240 4.42 -18.91 -20.05
C TRP A 240 5.11 -17.83 -20.89
N THR A 241 5.65 -18.19 -22.06
CA THR A 241 6.12 -17.20 -23.03
C THR A 241 4.96 -16.37 -23.59
N LEU A 242 3.79 -16.98 -23.83
CA LEU A 242 2.58 -16.23 -24.19
C LEU A 242 2.18 -15.22 -23.10
N GLN A 243 2.39 -15.55 -21.82
CA GLN A 243 2.10 -14.64 -20.72
C GLN A 243 2.91 -13.33 -20.79
N ASP A 244 4.15 -13.36 -21.29
CA ASP A 244 4.93 -12.13 -21.50
C ASP A 244 4.39 -11.28 -22.65
N TYR A 245 3.88 -11.90 -23.71
CA TYR A 245 3.18 -11.19 -24.79
C TYR A 245 1.88 -10.53 -24.30
N PHE A 246 1.11 -11.18 -23.41
CA PHE A 246 -0.08 -10.56 -22.80
C PHE A 246 0.27 -9.40 -21.86
N ARG A 247 1.43 -9.48 -21.19
CA ARG A 247 1.95 -8.39 -20.34
C ARG A 247 2.41 -7.19 -21.15
N ASN A 248 3.09 -7.42 -22.28
CA ASN A 248 3.60 -6.37 -23.15
C ASN A 248 3.05 -6.50 -24.59
N PRO A 249 1.86 -5.97 -24.88
CA PRO A 249 1.25 -6.08 -26.19
C PRO A 249 2.02 -5.33 -27.28
N VAL A 250 2.93 -4.42 -26.93
CA VAL A 250 3.75 -3.69 -27.91
C VAL A 250 4.70 -4.64 -28.65
N GLN A 251 5.10 -5.76 -28.04
CA GLN A 251 5.94 -6.77 -28.68
C GLN A 251 5.27 -7.38 -29.93
N CYS A 252 3.94 -7.42 -29.97
CA CYS A 252 3.19 -8.01 -31.08
C CYS A 252 3.22 -7.17 -32.37
N TYR A 253 3.78 -5.96 -32.34
CA TYR A 253 3.99 -5.16 -33.55
C TYR A 253 5.29 -5.52 -34.30
N ASP A 254 6.20 -6.28 -33.69
CA ASP A 254 7.37 -6.80 -34.37
C ASP A 254 7.05 -8.10 -35.13
N LYS A 255 7.58 -8.22 -36.35
CA LYS A 255 7.24 -9.33 -37.26
C LYS A 255 7.70 -10.69 -36.73
N VAL A 256 8.88 -10.78 -36.12
CA VAL A 256 9.42 -12.05 -35.61
C VAL A 256 8.67 -12.47 -34.35
N SER A 257 8.43 -11.50 -33.48
CA SER A 257 7.67 -11.67 -32.24
C SER A 257 6.22 -12.10 -32.53
N TRP A 258 5.57 -11.48 -33.51
CA TRP A 258 4.21 -11.84 -33.93
C TRP A 258 4.11 -13.27 -34.49
N MET A 259 5.06 -13.68 -35.35
CA MET A 259 5.07 -15.05 -35.88
C MET A 259 5.26 -16.09 -34.77
N THR A 260 6.08 -15.78 -33.77
CA THR A 260 6.29 -16.64 -32.60
C THR A 260 5.02 -16.72 -31.74
N PHE A 261 4.36 -15.58 -31.50
CA PHE A 261 3.08 -15.52 -30.79
C PHE A 261 2.01 -16.37 -31.48
N LEU A 262 1.84 -16.23 -32.81
CA LEU A 262 0.87 -17.02 -33.57
C LEU A 262 1.11 -18.52 -33.38
N LYS A 263 2.36 -18.98 -33.61
CA LYS A 263 2.73 -20.39 -33.46
C LYS A 263 2.42 -20.92 -32.06
N TYR A 264 2.88 -20.22 -31.02
CA TYR A 264 2.69 -20.69 -29.64
C TYR A 264 1.22 -20.63 -29.20
N SER A 265 0.45 -19.64 -29.67
CA SER A 265 -0.97 -19.53 -29.38
C SER A 265 -1.79 -20.63 -30.06
N ASP A 266 -1.50 -20.97 -31.31
CA ASP A 266 -2.18 -22.03 -32.05
C ASP A 266 -1.94 -23.40 -31.40
N GLU A 267 -0.69 -23.68 -31.03
CA GLU A 267 -0.34 -24.93 -30.34
C GLU A 267 -1.01 -25.02 -28.96
N THR A 268 -0.99 -23.94 -28.16
CA THR A 268 -1.64 -23.89 -26.84
C THR A 268 -3.17 -24.06 -26.96
N LEU A 269 -3.79 -23.38 -27.93
CA LEU A 269 -5.24 -23.50 -28.17
C LEU A 269 -5.63 -24.87 -28.73
N ALA A 270 -4.78 -25.51 -29.53
CA ALA A 270 -5.01 -26.88 -29.99
C ALA A 270 -5.05 -27.86 -28.80
N VAL A 271 -4.11 -27.70 -27.85
CA VAL A 271 -4.13 -28.46 -26.60
C VAL A 271 -5.42 -28.18 -25.82
N PHE A 272 -5.79 -26.91 -25.59
CA PHE A 272 -7.03 -26.59 -24.87
C PHE A 272 -8.30 -27.12 -25.55
N LYS A 273 -8.34 -27.19 -26.88
CA LYS A 273 -9.46 -27.80 -27.62
C LYS A 273 -9.50 -29.31 -27.50
N SER A 274 -8.33 -29.96 -27.36
CA SER A 274 -8.24 -31.40 -27.18
C SER A 274 -8.68 -31.84 -25.77
N PHE A 275 -8.50 -30.98 -24.77
CA PHE A 275 -9.00 -31.19 -23.41
C PHE A 275 -10.47 -30.81 -23.30
N LYS A 276 -11.36 -31.80 -23.11
CA LYS A 276 -12.75 -31.55 -22.72
C LYS A 276 -12.83 -31.41 -21.20
N LEU A 277 -13.04 -30.19 -20.72
CA LEU A 277 -13.38 -29.95 -19.32
C LEU A 277 -14.85 -30.35 -19.08
N ASP A 278 -15.09 -31.56 -18.58
CA ASP A 278 -16.46 -32.06 -18.32
C ASP A 278 -17.03 -31.60 -16.96
N ASP A 279 -16.29 -30.80 -16.18
CA ASP A 279 -16.53 -30.65 -14.73
C ASP A 279 -16.82 -29.21 -14.25
N MET A 280 -17.41 -28.37 -15.12
CA MET A 280 -17.85 -27.02 -14.73
C MET A 280 -18.84 -27.02 -13.55
N GLN A 281 -19.59 -28.11 -13.35
CA GLN A 281 -20.54 -28.25 -12.24
C GLN A 281 -19.86 -28.64 -10.92
N ALA A 282 -18.83 -29.49 -10.95
CA ALA A 282 -18.08 -29.88 -9.75
C ALA A 282 -17.27 -28.70 -9.18
N SER A 283 -16.66 -27.89 -10.05
CA SER A 283 -15.95 -26.67 -9.64
C SER A 283 -16.88 -25.66 -8.95
N LYS A 284 -18.12 -25.53 -9.45
CA LYS A 284 -19.15 -24.66 -8.84
C LYS A 284 -19.59 -25.16 -7.46
N ARG A 285 -19.80 -26.47 -7.29
CA ARG A 285 -20.13 -27.07 -5.98
C ARG A 285 -19.01 -26.91 -4.96
N LYS A 286 -17.76 -27.14 -5.38
CA LYS A 286 -16.58 -26.96 -4.52
C LYS A 286 -16.39 -25.50 -4.09
N LEU A 287 -16.69 -24.55 -4.98
CA LEU A 287 -16.68 -23.12 -4.67
C LEU A 287 -17.80 -22.71 -3.68
N GLU A 288 -18.98 -23.33 -3.79
CA GLU A 288 -20.10 -23.11 -2.85
C GLU A 288 -19.82 -23.73 -1.48
N GLU A 289 -19.21 -24.91 -1.41
CA GLU A 289 -18.76 -25.55 -0.16
C GLU A 289 -17.67 -24.74 0.55
N LEU A 290 -16.67 -24.25 -0.20
CA LEU A 290 -15.61 -23.39 0.34
C LEU A 290 -16.13 -22.04 0.86
N ARG A 291 -17.25 -21.52 0.33
CA ARG A 291 -17.94 -20.33 0.86
C ARG A 291 -18.77 -20.62 2.11
N ALA A 292 -19.23 -21.86 2.29
CA ALA A 292 -20.02 -22.27 3.45
C ALA A 292 -19.15 -22.65 4.65
N SER A 293 -17.93 -23.14 4.43
CA SER A 293 -16.92 -23.32 5.48
C SER A 293 -16.29 -21.97 5.80
N GLY A 294 -16.65 -21.34 6.92
CA GLY A 294 -16.14 -20.03 7.37
C GLY A 294 -14.64 -19.96 7.72
N GLY A 295 -13.78 -20.72 7.05
CA GLY A 295 -12.33 -20.59 7.13
C GLY A 295 -11.83 -19.38 6.33
N GLU A 296 -10.63 -18.89 6.67
CA GLU A 296 -9.98 -17.82 5.91
C GLU A 296 -9.87 -18.20 4.42
N HIS A 297 -10.53 -17.42 3.56
CA HIS A 297 -10.44 -17.58 2.12
C HIS A 297 -9.02 -17.26 1.64
N VAL A 298 -8.19 -18.30 1.46
CA VAL A 298 -6.88 -18.16 0.83
C VAL A 298 -7.08 -17.93 -0.67
N TYR A 299 -6.77 -16.72 -1.14
CA TYR A 299 -6.89 -16.32 -2.53
C TYR A 299 -5.53 -16.29 -3.22
N PHE A 300 -5.42 -16.94 -4.37
CA PHE A 300 -4.23 -16.87 -5.22
C PHE A 300 -4.26 -15.59 -6.05
N ALA A 301 -3.55 -14.56 -5.59
CA ALA A 301 -3.50 -13.25 -6.25
C ALA A 301 -2.67 -13.21 -7.54
N LYS A 302 -1.82 -14.21 -7.78
CA LYS A 302 -0.98 -14.32 -8.97
C LYS A 302 -1.06 -15.72 -9.56
N PHE A 303 -0.74 -15.81 -10.84
CA PHE A 303 -0.58 -17.09 -11.51
C PHE A 303 0.52 -17.92 -10.85
N LEU A 304 0.23 -19.20 -10.61
CA LEU A 304 1.18 -20.15 -10.06
C LEU A 304 2.01 -20.72 -11.22
N THR A 305 3.25 -20.27 -11.34
CA THR A 305 4.16 -20.66 -12.43
C THR A 305 4.91 -21.97 -12.15
N SER A 306 4.45 -22.78 -11.19
CA SER A 306 5.14 -24.02 -10.82
C SER A 306 5.05 -25.07 -11.93
N GLU A 307 6.20 -25.61 -12.32
CA GLU A 307 6.31 -26.76 -13.23
C GLU A 307 5.54 -27.99 -12.71
N LYS A 308 5.46 -28.15 -11.39
CA LYS A 308 4.74 -29.27 -10.74
C LYS A 308 3.23 -29.20 -11.01
N VAL A 309 2.64 -28.02 -10.98
CA VAL A 309 1.19 -27.83 -11.18
C VAL A 309 0.79 -28.04 -12.65
N THR A 310 1.74 -27.86 -13.57
CA THR A 310 1.50 -28.09 -15.01
C THR A 310 1.53 -29.58 -15.37
N SER A 311 2.01 -30.44 -14.47
CA SER A 311 2.06 -31.89 -14.63
C SER A 311 0.71 -32.58 -14.42
N ASP A 312 -0.25 -31.91 -13.77
CA ASP A 312 -1.63 -32.40 -13.59
C ASP A 312 -2.50 -32.23 -14.86
N ILE A 313 -1.92 -31.73 -15.97
CA ILE A 313 -2.58 -31.52 -17.27
C ILE A 313 -2.22 -32.66 -18.25
N HIS A 314 -2.17 -33.91 -17.76
CA HIS A 314 -2.01 -35.11 -18.61
C HIS A 314 -3.27 -35.97 -18.57
#